data_AF-A0A371HH31-F1
#
_entry.id   AF-A0A371HH31-F1
#
_cell.length_a   1.000
_cell.length_b   1.000
_cell.length_c   1.000
_cell.angle_alpha   90.00
_cell.angle_beta   90.00
_cell.angle_gamma   90.00
#
_symmetry.space_group_name_H-M   'P 1'
#
loop_
_entity.id
_entity.type
_entity.pdbx_description
1 polymer ?
#
loop_
_entity_poly.entity_id
_entity_poly.type
_entity_poly.pdbx_seq_one_letter_code
_entity_poly.pdbx_strand_id
1 'polypeptide(L)'
;MPPQGNSPSLEDMVKQLVASNMEFQQSVSSSNMQFQQNMNATIQDLKMKISQLANSVSHLQSAGCSNLPLQTILNPRGNVSAVTLRSGKELSQPAPQLPRSTEADSEPDDNS
;
A
#
# COMPACT_ATOMS: atom_id res chain seq x y z
N MET A 1 -58.66 -55.95 4.85
CA MET A 1 -58.38 -55.78 3.41
C MET A 1 -57.28 -54.73 3.30
N PRO A 2 -56.21 -54.94 2.53
CA PRO A 2 -55.26 -53.86 2.27
C PRO A 2 -55.97 -52.78 1.44
N PRO A 3 -55.63 -51.48 1.62
CA PRO A 3 -56.21 -50.43 0.80
C PRO A 3 -55.80 -50.66 -0.65
N GLN A 4 -56.80 -50.73 -1.52
CA GLN A 4 -56.63 -50.89 -2.97
C GLN A 4 -55.85 -49.67 -3.47
N GLY A 5 -54.61 -49.89 -3.91
CA GLY A 5 -53.74 -48.83 -4.40
C GLY A 5 -54.36 -48.21 -5.65
N ASN A 6 -54.81 -46.96 -5.55
CA ASN A 6 -55.12 -46.15 -6.72
C ASN A 6 -53.80 -45.85 -7.43
N SER A 7 -53.52 -46.57 -8.51
CA SER A 7 -52.47 -46.21 -9.45
C SER A 7 -52.79 -44.83 -10.05
N PRO A 8 -51.83 -43.89 -10.14
CA PRO A 8 -52.07 -42.57 -10.69
C PRO A 8 -52.60 -42.66 -12.13
N SER A 9 -53.57 -41.81 -12.45
CA SER A 9 -54.12 -41.73 -13.80
C SER A 9 -53.06 -41.20 -14.78
N LEU A 10 -53.23 -41.47 -16.08
CA LEU A 10 -52.40 -40.87 -17.13
C LEU A 10 -52.40 -39.34 -17.02
N GLU A 11 -53.53 -38.74 -16.68
CA GLU A 11 -53.65 -37.29 -16.47
C GLU A 11 -52.75 -36.81 -15.31
N ASP A 12 -52.70 -37.57 -14.21
CA ASP A 12 -51.88 -37.24 -13.04
C ASP A 12 -50.39 -37.34 -13.38
N MET A 13 -49.99 -38.35 -14.15
CA MET A 13 -48.61 -38.49 -14.61
C MET A 13 -48.19 -37.33 -15.53
N VAL A 14 -49.08 -36.90 -16.43
CA VAL A 14 -48.80 -35.74 -17.31
C VAL A 14 -48.70 -34.45 -16.49
N LYS A 15 -49.59 -34.22 -15.52
CA LYS A 15 -49.51 -33.06 -14.62
C LYS A 15 -48.21 -33.06 -13.82
N GLN A 16 -47.80 -34.21 -13.30
CA GLN A 16 -46.56 -34.35 -12.56
C GLN A 16 -45.33 -34.08 -13.43
N LEU A 17 -45.34 -34.55 -14.69
CA LEU A 17 -44.25 -34.28 -15.64
C LEU A 17 -44.14 -32.78 -15.95
N VAL A 18 -45.26 -32.09 -16.17
CA VAL A 18 -45.28 -30.64 -16.40
C VAL A 18 -44.77 -29.88 -15.18
N ALA A 19 -45.19 -30.27 -13.97
CA ALA A 19 -44.73 -29.67 -12.73
C ALA A 19 -43.22 -29.86 -12.55
N SER A 20 -42.70 -31.08 -12.74
CA SER A 20 -41.27 -31.38 -12.62
C SER A 20 -40.43 -30.59 -13.63
N ASN A 21 -40.88 -30.48 -14.88
CA ASN A 21 -40.20 -29.68 -15.89
C ASN A 21 -40.19 -28.18 -15.56
N MET A 22 -41.26 -27.67 -14.92
CA MET A 22 -41.33 -26.29 -14.46
C MET A 22 -40.37 -26.05 -13.29
N GLU A 23 -40.35 -26.93 -12.30
CA GLU A 23 -39.45 -26.87 -11.15
C GLU A 23 -37.99 -26.94 -11.59
N PHE A 24 -37.67 -27.82 -12.55
CA PHE A 24 -36.33 -27.90 -13.13
C PHE A 24 -35.93 -26.57 -13.79
N GLN A 25 -36.81 -25.99 -14.62
CA GLN A 25 -36.55 -24.70 -15.26
C GLN A 25 -36.38 -23.56 -14.25
N GLN A 26 -37.18 -23.54 -13.17
CA GLN A 26 -37.03 -22.57 -12.09
C GLN A 26 -35.71 -22.77 -11.33
N SER A 27 -35.35 -24.02 -11.02
CA SER A 27 -34.12 -24.37 -10.31
C SER A 27 -32.89 -23.91 -11.08
N VAL A 28 -32.79 -24.23 -12.38
CA VAL A 28 -31.64 -23.80 -13.20
C VAL A 28 -31.57 -22.28 -13.33
N SER A 29 -32.72 -21.61 -13.48
CA SER A 29 -32.78 -20.14 -13.58
C SER A 29 -32.35 -19.46 -12.28
N SER A 30 -32.84 -19.96 -11.15
CA SER A 30 -32.51 -19.47 -9.82
C SER A 30 -31.02 -19.69 -9.51
N SER A 31 -30.51 -20.89 -9.78
CA SER A 31 -29.10 -21.22 -9.58
C SER A 31 -28.19 -20.32 -10.41
N ASN A 32 -28.52 -20.09 -11.69
CA ASN A 32 -27.76 -19.21 -12.55
C ASN A 32 -27.78 -17.76 -12.05
N MET A 33 -28.94 -17.25 -11.61
CA MET A 33 -29.04 -15.91 -11.04
C MET A 33 -28.20 -15.78 -9.76
N GLN A 34 -28.28 -16.75 -8.85
CA GLN A 34 -27.51 -16.74 -7.61
C GLN A 34 -26.00 -16.78 -7.90
N PHE A 35 -25.57 -17.61 -8.86
CA PHE A 35 -24.17 -17.66 -9.28
C PHE A 35 -23.69 -16.28 -9.78
N GLN A 36 -24.46 -15.61 -10.64
CA GLN A 36 -24.12 -14.28 -11.12
C GLN A 36 -24.04 -13.25 -9.99
N GLN A 37 -24.99 -13.28 -9.04
CA GLN A 37 -24.97 -12.38 -7.89
C GLN A 37 -23.74 -12.63 -7.00
N ASN A 38 -23.41 -13.90 -6.73
CA ASN A 38 -22.23 -14.26 -5.93
C ASN A 38 -20.92 -13.81 -6.58
N MET A 39 -20.81 -13.97 -7.91
CA MET A 39 -19.67 -13.49 -8.68
C MET A 39 -19.53 -11.97 -8.60
N ASN A 40 -20.62 -11.24 -8.79
CA ASN A 40 -20.63 -9.77 -8.67
C ASN A 40 -20.23 -9.32 -7.26
N ALA A 41 -20.78 -9.95 -6.21
CA ALA A 41 -20.44 -9.64 -4.83
C ALA A 41 -18.95 -9.88 -4.54
N THR A 42 -18.41 -11.01 -4.99
CA THR A 42 -16.99 -11.34 -4.81
C THR A 42 -16.08 -10.34 -5.52
N ILE A 43 -16.42 -9.95 -6.75
CA ILE A 43 -15.66 -8.94 -7.51
C ILE A 43 -15.69 -7.59 -6.81
N GLN A 44 -16.83 -7.17 -6.26
CA GLN A 44 -16.94 -5.90 -5.53
C GLN A 44 -16.14 -5.92 -4.23
N ASP A 45 -16.19 -7.02 -3.46
CA ASP A 45 -15.38 -7.18 -2.24
C ASP A 45 -13.88 -7.11 -2.56
N LEU A 46 -13.43 -7.78 -3.61
CA LEU A 46 -12.04 -7.72 -4.07
C LEU A 46 -11.64 -6.28 -4.45
N LYS A 47 -12.47 -5.57 -5.22
CA LYS A 47 -12.23 -4.16 -5.57
C LYS A 47 -12.10 -3.28 -4.34
N MET A 48 -12.98 -3.46 -3.35
CA MET A 48 -12.95 -2.71 -2.10
C MET A 48 -11.66 -2.97 -1.32
N LYS A 49 -11.27 -4.24 -1.16
CA LYS A 49 -10.04 -4.64 -0.47
C LYS A 49 -8.79 -4.08 -1.15
N ILE A 50 -8.74 -4.08 -2.48
CA ILE A 50 -7.62 -3.50 -3.23
C ILE A 50 -7.56 -1.98 -3.01
N SER A 51 -8.69 -1.27 -3.04
CA SER A 51 -8.74 0.17 -2.76
C SER A 51 -8.26 0.50 -1.35
N GLN A 52 -8.68 -0.28 -0.35
CA GLN A 52 -8.22 -0.12 1.03
C GLN A 52 -6.71 -0.38 1.17
N LEU A 53 -6.20 -1.43 0.50
CA LEU A 53 -4.77 -1.73 0.47
C LEU A 53 -3.96 -0.59 -0.17
N ALA A 54 -4.43 -0.05 -1.30
CA ALA A 54 -3.78 1.07 -1.96
C ALA A 54 -3.68 2.31 -1.05
N ASN A 55 -4.76 2.62 -0.31
CA ASN A 55 -4.76 3.70 0.67
C ASN A 55 -3.75 3.43 1.81
N SER A 56 -3.72 2.22 2.35
CA SER A 56 -2.79 1.84 3.42
C SER A 56 -1.33 1.97 2.96
N VAL A 57 -1.01 1.51 1.75
CA VAL A 57 0.34 1.64 1.16
C VAL A 57 0.71 3.10 0.95
N SER A 58 -0.21 3.94 0.46
CA SER A 58 0.02 5.38 0.30
C SER A 58 0.30 6.07 1.63
N HIS A 59 -0.44 5.72 2.68
CA HIS A 59 -0.19 6.23 4.04
C HIS A 59 1.17 5.77 4.57
N LEU A 60 1.55 4.51 4.35
CA LEU A 60 2.84 3.98 4.81
C LEU A 60 4.02 4.66 4.10
N GLN A 61 3.92 4.89 2.79
CA GLN A 61 4.91 5.65 2.03
C GLN A 61 4.99 7.11 2.51
N SER A 62 3.85 7.72 2.81
CA SER A 62 3.79 9.08 3.35
C SER A 62 4.46 9.15 4.72
N ALA A 63 4.18 8.21 5.62
CA ALA A 63 4.78 8.13 6.96
C ALA A 63 6.29 7.79 6.93
N GLY A 64 6.73 6.97 5.96
CA GLY A 64 8.14 6.68 5.72
C GLY A 64 8.91 7.86 5.11
N CYS A 65 8.22 8.78 4.43
CA CYS A 65 8.80 9.98 3.84
C CYS A 65 8.68 11.23 4.75
N SER A 66 7.76 11.22 5.72
CA SER A 66 7.43 12.40 6.54
C SER A 66 8.23 12.56 7.84
N ASN A 67 9.28 11.77 8.09
CA ASN A 67 10.05 11.85 9.34
C ASN A 67 11.40 12.55 9.24
N LEU A 68 11.78 13.04 8.06
CA LEU A 68 12.92 13.93 7.94
C LEU A 68 12.40 15.29 7.53
N PRO A 69 12.56 16.35 8.34
CA PRO A 69 12.36 17.68 7.82
C PRO A 69 13.23 17.79 6.57
N LEU A 70 12.60 18.05 5.41
CA LEU A 70 13.27 18.54 4.22
C LEU A 70 13.79 19.94 4.53
N GLN A 71 14.73 20.03 5.46
CA GLN A 71 15.59 21.18 5.59
C GLN A 71 16.66 21.01 4.54
N THR A 72 16.30 21.36 3.31
CA THR A 72 17.27 22.00 2.43
C THR A 72 17.55 23.37 3.04
N ILE A 73 18.26 23.44 4.17
CA ILE A 73 18.95 24.68 4.51
C ILE A 73 19.93 24.86 3.37
N LEU A 74 19.62 25.79 2.47
CA LEU A 74 20.55 26.22 1.45
C LEU A 74 21.82 26.64 2.19
N ASN A 75 22.89 25.87 1.99
CA ASN A 75 24.13 26.08 2.69
C ASN A 75 24.62 27.53 2.46
N PRO A 76 24.73 28.38 3.50
CA PRO A 76 25.15 29.77 3.34
C PRO A 76 26.65 29.91 3.01
N ARG A 77 27.45 28.85 3.18
CA ARG A 77 28.85 28.77 2.75
C ARG A 77 29.05 27.43 2.08
N GLY A 78 28.97 27.38 0.75
CA GLY A 78 29.29 26.19 -0.05
C GLY A 78 30.28 25.26 0.67
N ASN A 79 29.83 24.03 0.94
CA ASN A 79 30.58 22.87 1.42
C ASN A 79 30.76 22.61 2.94
N VAL A 80 29.90 23.06 3.88
CA VAL A 80 29.97 22.61 5.29
C VAL A 80 28.59 22.39 5.90
N SER A 81 28.32 21.16 6.36
CA SER A 81 27.09 20.79 7.08
C SER A 81 27.18 21.24 8.54
N ALA A 82 26.37 22.22 8.95
CA ALA A 82 26.27 22.63 10.35
C ALA A 82 25.28 21.72 11.10
N VAL A 83 25.72 21.13 12.22
CA VAL A 83 24.88 20.31 13.11
C VAL A 83 24.65 21.07 14.41
N THR A 84 23.39 21.43 14.71
CA THR A 84 23.02 22.12 15.96
C THR A 84 22.66 21.09 17.04
N LEU A 85 23.35 21.13 18.19
CA LEU A 85 23.07 20.24 19.32
C LEU A 85 21.85 20.74 20.13
N ARG A 86 20.87 19.85 20.36
CA ARG A 86 19.63 20.13 21.13
C ARG A 86 19.85 20.57 22.58
N SER A 87 21.07 20.38 23.11
CA SER A 87 21.45 20.79 24.46
C SER A 87 21.56 22.32 24.64
N GLY A 88 21.45 23.12 23.56
CA GLY A 88 21.63 24.57 23.63
C GLY A 88 23.06 25.00 24.01
N LYS A 89 24.02 24.07 24.02
CA LYS A 89 25.44 24.35 24.22
C LYS A 89 26.08 24.62 22.87
N GLU A 90 26.54 25.84 22.67
CA GLU A 90 27.43 26.19 21.56
C GLU A 90 28.82 25.60 21.81
N LEU A 91 29.39 24.90 20.83
CA LEU A 91 30.80 24.56 20.83
C LEU A 91 31.57 25.84 20.49
N SER A 92 32.45 26.26 21.41
CA SER A 92 33.25 27.48 21.27
C SER A 92 33.93 27.51 19.91
N GLN A 93 33.77 28.63 19.21
CA GLN A 93 34.30 28.82 17.87
C GLN A 93 35.83 28.60 17.88
N PRO A 94 36.41 27.81 16.95
CA PRO A 94 37.85 27.72 16.86
C PRO A 94 38.41 29.12 16.57
N ALA A 95 39.36 29.56 17.39
CA ALA A 95 39.96 30.89 17.29
C ALA A 95 40.51 31.15 15.87
N PRO A 96 40.42 32.39 15.36
CA PRO A 96 41.02 32.76 14.09
C PRO A 96 42.53 32.48 14.14
N GLN A 97 43.03 31.58 13.28
CA GLN A 97 44.47 31.40 13.17
C GLN A 97 45.08 32.67 12.57
N LEU A 98 46.02 33.23 13.33
CA LEU A 98 46.87 34.36 12.97
C LEU A 98 47.57 34.07 11.63
N PRO A 99 47.66 35.02 10.69
CA PRO A 99 48.49 34.85 9.50
C PRO A 99 49.94 34.61 9.92
N ARG A 100 50.52 33.51 9.45
CA ARG A 100 51.93 33.19 9.67
C ARG A 100 52.80 34.27 9.01
N SER A 101 53.37 35.17 9.81
CA SER A 101 54.41 36.09 9.36
C SER A 101 55.57 35.30 8.76
N THR A 102 55.91 35.63 7.53
CA THR A 102 57.08 35.10 6.82
C THR A 102 58.20 36.10 7.07
N GLU A 103 59.09 35.83 8.01
CA GLU A 103 60.37 36.53 8.14
C GLU A 103 61.49 35.54 7.87
N ALA A 104 62.34 35.96 6.94
CA ALA A 104 63.43 35.22 6.35
C ALA A 104 64.59 35.02 7.33
N ASP A 105 65.25 33.87 7.23
CA ASP A 105 66.72 33.83 7.16
C ASP A 105 67.15 32.47 6.59
N SER A 106 67.74 32.47 5.41
CA SER A 106 68.38 31.29 4.83
C SER A 106 69.46 31.78 3.88
N GLU A 107 70.68 31.71 4.37
CA GLU A 107 71.93 31.77 3.61
C GLU A 107 72.86 30.69 4.19
N PRO A 108 73.88 30.24 3.46
CA PRO A 108 73.89 29.74 2.09
C PRO A 108 74.49 28.31 2.06
N ASP A 109 74.32 27.55 0.97
CA ASP A 109 75.20 26.40 0.72
C ASP A 109 75.67 26.39 -0.74
N ASP A 110 76.98 26.52 -0.85
CA ASP A 110 77.84 26.35 -2.02
C ASP A 110 77.60 25.01 -2.73
N ASN A 111 77.47 25.05 -4.07
CA ASN A 111 78.12 24.10 -5.00
C ASN A 111 77.86 24.48 -6.47
N SER A 112 78.80 25.17 -7.10
CA SER A 112 79.38 24.83 -8.43
C SER A 112 80.60 25.69 -8.73
#